data_AF-A0A951C1U7-F1
#
_entry.id   AF-A0A951C1U7-F1
#
_cell.length_a   1.000
_cell.length_b   1.000
_cell.length_c   1.000
_cell.angle_alpha   90.00
_cell.angle_beta   90.00
_cell.angle_gamma   90.00
#
_symmetry.space_group_name_H-M   'P 1'
#
loop_
_entity.id
_entity.type
_entity.pdbx_description
1 polymer ?
#
loop_
_entity_poly.entity_id
_entity_poly.type
_entity_poly.pdbx_seq_one_letter_code
_entity_poly.pdbx_strand_id
1 'polypeptide(L)'
;MFLEDRKHFLYMVYNGGSDGGIYAGSLDANPAQQSTKLLFRAQGLLTYLPSTSRVLFVRVGALYSQAFNTRNLAAEGEPIVVQQQVAVETNLLFARASVSEKNLVFRSSSGEDLELTWLDRNGKPLDTIGEAGHYTVLSVLALSRDGTRAAVSRPDASGNFDIWLIDLKTGAGTRFTFDPAYDTAPVWSSDGSRVIFLSVGRRGGTGLYEKATNGAGAERVVLQPGSARTITDWSRDGRYLLFNGSDTLWVLPLEGERKPIPFLRDNFEGVGARLSPDGRWIAFRSRESGRDEIYVESFSPVVDGGTAASTSKWMVSRDGGAGMIHWRQDGKELFYLALDGSMMSVPVTAGPAFHAGTPERLFSVPAAFMRSNTPGNVGDVSPDGQRFLLALPKGGDRQEFTVVTNWQSASRAQ
;
A
#
# COMPACT_ATOMS: atom_id res chain seq x y z
N MET A 1 22.89 -7.23 14.93
CA MET A 1 24.32 -6.94 14.68
C MET A 1 25.06 -6.99 16.00
N PHE A 2 26.10 -7.81 16.13
CA PHE A 2 26.93 -7.84 17.35
C PHE A 2 27.83 -6.60 17.45
N LEU A 3 28.04 -6.14 18.68
CA LEU A 3 29.07 -5.16 19.04
C LEU A 3 30.43 -5.85 19.15
N GLU A 4 31.49 -5.07 19.33
CA GLU A 4 32.88 -5.56 19.34
C GLU A 4 33.14 -6.63 20.41
N ASP A 5 32.47 -6.54 21.55
CA ASP A 5 32.60 -7.49 22.65
C ASP A 5 31.96 -8.86 22.38
N ARG A 6 31.22 -8.99 21.26
CA ARG A 6 30.47 -10.20 20.85
C ARG A 6 29.47 -10.71 21.89
N LYS A 7 29.18 -9.93 22.92
CA LYS A 7 28.20 -10.21 23.96
C LYS A 7 26.96 -9.36 23.78
N HIS A 8 27.15 -8.11 23.42
CA HIS A 8 26.07 -7.17 23.17
C HIS A 8 25.77 -7.09 21.68
N PHE A 9 24.53 -6.77 21.36
CA PHE A 9 24.09 -6.64 19.98
C PHE A 9 23.01 -5.57 19.84
N LEU A 10 23.00 -4.91 18.69
CA LEU A 10 21.90 -4.06 18.26
C LEU A 10 20.92 -4.88 17.43
N TYR A 11 19.64 -4.70 17.69
CA TYR A 11 18.56 -5.32 16.93
C TYR A 11 17.45 -4.32 16.68
N MET A 12 16.63 -4.62 15.67
CA MET A 12 15.50 -3.78 15.30
C MET A 12 14.21 -4.46 15.69
N VAL A 13 13.26 -3.67 16.20
CA VAL A 13 11.87 -4.07 16.40
C VAL A 13 11.02 -3.29 15.41
N TYR A 14 10.19 -4.01 14.67
CA TYR A 14 9.24 -3.43 13.72
C TYR A 14 7.82 -3.54 14.27
N ASN A 15 7.12 -2.42 14.35
CA ASN A 15 5.75 -2.33 14.89
C ASN A 15 4.71 -1.92 13.83
N GLY A 16 4.96 -2.18 12.54
CA GLY A 16 3.94 -1.93 11.50
C GLY A 16 3.80 -0.48 11.03
N GLY A 17 4.84 0.37 11.18
CA GLY A 17 4.82 1.79 10.80
C GLY A 17 6.11 2.54 11.15
N SER A 18 6.03 3.86 11.37
CA SER A 18 7.17 4.73 11.78
C SER A 18 7.62 4.55 13.24
N ASP A 19 6.93 3.73 14.02
CA ASP A 19 7.22 3.44 15.43
C ASP A 19 8.19 2.28 15.65
N GLY A 20 8.86 1.84 14.58
CA GLY A 20 10.01 0.93 14.67
C GLY A 20 11.22 1.60 15.32
N GLY A 21 12.10 0.76 15.86
CA GLY A 21 13.24 1.25 16.61
C GLY A 21 14.38 0.26 16.74
N ILE A 22 15.55 0.79 17.02
CA ILE A 22 16.76 0.03 17.32
C ILE A 22 16.94 -0.02 18.84
N TYR A 23 17.23 -1.23 19.32
CA TYR A 23 17.41 -1.59 20.71
C TYR A 23 18.76 -2.29 20.88
N ALA A 24 19.24 -2.38 22.13
CA ALA A 24 20.40 -3.19 22.47
C ALA A 24 19.98 -4.38 23.33
N GLY A 25 20.60 -5.53 23.05
CA GLY A 25 20.48 -6.74 23.85
C GLY A 25 21.83 -7.29 24.28
N SER A 26 21.80 -8.23 25.21
CA SER A 26 22.97 -8.94 25.74
C SER A 26 22.75 -10.45 25.71
N LEU A 27 23.78 -11.21 25.34
CA LEU A 27 23.77 -12.67 25.47
C LEU A 27 23.78 -13.14 26.93
N ASP A 28 24.18 -12.28 27.87
CA ASP A 28 24.18 -12.56 29.30
C ASP A 28 22.77 -12.42 29.93
N ALA A 29 21.76 -11.99 29.15
CA ALA A 29 20.37 -11.84 29.58
C ALA A 29 19.42 -12.75 28.79
N ASN A 30 18.45 -13.37 29.47
CA ASN A 30 17.39 -14.13 28.81
C ASN A 30 16.44 -13.20 28.03
N PRO A 31 15.74 -13.69 26.97
CA PRO A 31 14.87 -12.85 26.14
C PRO A 31 13.87 -11.98 26.90
N ALA A 32 13.25 -12.49 27.98
CA ALA A 32 12.29 -11.75 28.80
C ALA A 32 12.92 -10.65 29.67
N GLN A 33 14.24 -10.64 29.83
CA GLN A 33 15.01 -9.71 30.66
C GLN A 33 15.80 -8.70 29.82
N GLN A 34 15.64 -8.74 28.50
CA GLN A 34 16.28 -7.78 27.61
C GLN A 34 15.77 -6.36 27.89
N SER A 35 16.66 -5.38 27.73
CA SER A 35 16.28 -3.97 27.85
C SER A 35 15.26 -3.61 26.78
N THR A 36 14.16 -2.98 27.20
CA THR A 36 13.13 -2.43 26.32
C THR A 36 13.36 -0.93 26.02
N LYS A 37 14.52 -0.40 26.40
CA LYS A 37 14.90 0.99 26.16
C LYS A 37 15.13 1.20 24.66
N LEU A 38 14.29 2.02 24.05
CA LEU A 38 14.48 2.48 22.68
C LEU A 38 15.75 3.35 22.61
N LEU A 39 16.65 3.01 21.69
CA LEU A 39 17.89 3.76 21.47
C LEU A 39 17.78 4.72 20.31
N PHE A 40 17.24 4.25 19.18
CA PHE A 40 17.11 5.04 17.96
C PHE A 40 15.74 4.78 17.33
N ARG A 41 14.96 5.84 17.05
CA ARG A 41 13.79 5.73 16.17
C ARG A 41 14.27 5.56 14.74
N ALA A 42 13.94 4.43 14.12
CA ALA A 42 14.46 4.07 12.81
C ALA A 42 13.54 3.11 12.07
N GLN A 43 13.57 3.18 10.74
CA GLN A 43 12.92 2.24 9.82
C GLN A 43 13.92 1.20 9.27
N GLY A 44 15.23 1.45 9.46
CA GLY A 44 16.31 0.58 9.02
C GLY A 44 17.56 0.74 9.88
N LEU A 45 18.27 -0.36 10.18
CA LEU A 45 19.57 -0.36 10.83
C LEU A 45 20.61 -0.70 9.77
N LEU A 46 21.56 0.21 9.53
CA LEU A 46 22.63 -0.04 8.56
C LEU A 46 23.80 -0.74 9.24
N THR A 47 24.47 -0.06 10.17
CA THR A 47 25.60 -0.64 10.90
C THR A 47 25.99 0.15 12.15
N TYR A 48 26.83 -0.45 12.99
CA TYR A 48 27.66 0.23 13.99
C TYR A 48 29.08 0.39 13.45
N LEU A 49 29.67 1.57 13.63
CA LEU A 49 31.04 1.91 13.22
C LEU A 49 31.92 2.07 14.46
N PRO A 50 32.72 1.06 14.81
CA PRO A 50 33.45 1.11 16.07
C PRO A 50 34.53 2.19 16.14
N SER A 51 35.21 2.48 15.02
CA SER A 51 36.27 3.50 14.96
C SER A 51 35.79 4.92 15.27
N THR A 52 34.49 5.18 15.21
CA THR A 52 33.89 6.47 15.57
C THR A 52 32.85 6.36 16.69
N SER A 53 32.58 5.14 17.18
CA SER A 53 31.50 4.83 18.12
C SER A 53 30.14 5.41 17.68
N ARG A 54 29.78 5.23 16.40
CA ARG A 54 28.52 5.74 15.83
C ARG A 54 27.65 4.63 15.27
N VAL A 55 26.33 4.78 15.41
CA VAL A 55 25.33 3.95 14.74
C VAL A 55 24.82 4.70 13.52
N LEU A 56 24.77 4.00 12.40
CA LEU A 56 24.16 4.44 11.17
C LEU A 56 22.81 3.75 10.99
N PHE A 57 21.77 4.55 10.81
CA PHE A 57 20.40 4.07 10.70
C PHE A 57 19.60 4.93 9.72
N VAL A 58 18.56 4.35 9.13
CA VAL A 58 17.67 5.06 8.21
C VAL A 58 16.37 5.40 8.91
N ARG A 59 15.93 6.65 8.72
CA ARG A 59 14.67 7.18 9.22
C ARG A 59 14.08 8.07 8.13
N VAL A 60 12.88 7.76 7.65
CA VAL A 60 12.16 8.57 6.63
C VAL A 60 13.03 8.83 5.40
N GLY A 61 13.58 7.76 4.81
CA GLY A 61 14.39 7.85 3.59
C GLY A 61 15.72 8.62 3.71
N ALA A 62 16.15 8.98 4.93
CA ALA A 62 17.45 9.61 5.17
C ALA A 62 18.34 8.75 6.07
N LEU A 63 19.63 8.68 5.74
CA LEU A 63 20.65 8.04 6.55
C LEU A 63 21.13 9.01 7.63
N TYR A 64 21.00 8.59 8.88
CA TYR A 64 21.45 9.32 10.05
C TYR A 64 22.68 8.64 10.66
N SER A 65 23.48 9.45 11.34
CA SER A 65 24.56 9.01 12.20
C SER A 65 24.41 9.61 13.58
N GLN A 66 24.41 8.77 14.62
CA GLN A 66 24.34 9.21 16.01
C GLN A 66 25.41 8.49 16.84
N ALA A 67 25.97 9.17 17.84
CA ALA A 67 26.95 8.55 18.71
C ALA A 67 26.28 7.47 19.59
N PHE A 68 27.03 6.43 19.89
CA PHE A 68 26.56 5.31 20.68
C PHE A 68 27.65 4.85 21.63
N ASN A 69 27.32 4.87 22.92
CA ASN A 69 28.22 4.44 23.97
C ASN A 69 27.96 2.96 24.28
N THR A 70 28.94 2.14 23.92
CA THR A 70 28.86 0.68 24.07
C THR A 70 28.98 0.23 25.53
N ARG A 71 29.49 1.07 26.44
CA ARG A 71 29.65 0.70 27.86
C ARG A 71 28.34 0.75 28.64
N ASN A 72 27.47 1.70 28.31
CA ASN A 72 26.17 1.88 28.97
C ASN A 72 24.98 1.61 28.03
N LEU A 73 25.26 1.18 26.79
CA LEU A 73 24.28 0.91 25.73
C LEU A 73 23.30 2.07 25.54
N ALA A 74 23.83 3.29 25.35
CA ALA A 74 23.05 4.51 25.19
C ALA A 74 23.40 5.26 23.91
N ALA A 75 22.37 5.80 23.25
CA ALA A 75 22.55 6.83 22.23
C ALA A 75 23.01 8.14 22.88
N GLU A 76 23.94 8.84 22.23
CA GLU A 76 24.51 10.09 22.72
C GLU A 76 24.41 11.20 21.66
N GLY A 77 24.04 12.40 22.11
CA GLY A 77 23.83 13.57 21.25
C GLY A 77 22.64 13.44 20.31
N GLU A 78 22.44 14.44 19.46
CA GLU A 78 21.39 14.44 18.44
C GLU A 78 21.84 13.68 17.16
N PRO A 79 20.90 13.01 16.45
CA PRO A 79 21.22 12.33 15.21
C PRO A 79 21.49 13.34 14.08
N ILE A 80 22.60 13.14 13.37
CA ILE A 80 23.04 14.00 12.26
C ILE A 80 22.64 13.34 10.94
N VAL A 81 22.06 14.11 10.02
CA VAL A 81 21.77 13.64 8.66
C VAL A 81 23.09 13.49 7.91
N VAL A 82 23.39 12.27 7.45
CA VAL A 82 24.56 11.97 6.60
C VAL A 82 24.21 12.15 5.12
N GLN A 83 23.06 11.61 4.72
CA GLN A 83 22.62 11.60 3.33
C GLN A 83 21.11 11.50 3.26
N GLN A 84 20.50 12.29 2.39
CA GLN A 84 19.07 12.16 2.07
C GLN A 84 18.86 11.18 0.92
N GLN A 85 17.62 10.70 0.76
CA GLN A 85 17.21 9.83 -0.34
C GLN A 85 17.94 8.47 -0.37
N VAL A 86 18.08 7.81 0.77
CA VAL A 86 18.64 6.45 0.87
C VAL A 86 17.52 5.41 0.83
N ALA A 87 17.59 4.47 -0.12
CA ALA A 87 16.60 3.42 -0.27
C ALA A 87 16.60 2.43 0.89
N VAL A 88 15.41 2.14 1.40
CA VAL A 88 15.13 1.06 2.33
C VAL A 88 14.21 0.06 1.63
N GLU A 89 14.57 -1.21 1.64
CA GLU A 89 13.62 -2.25 1.26
C GLU A 89 12.62 -2.44 2.39
N THR A 90 11.40 -1.98 2.18
CA THR A 90 10.30 -2.01 3.15
C THR A 90 9.97 -3.41 3.64
N ASN A 91 10.27 -4.45 2.85
CA ASN A 91 9.98 -5.84 3.20
C ASN A 91 11.10 -6.51 4.02
N LEU A 92 12.31 -5.94 4.08
CA LEU A 92 13.47 -6.57 4.70
C LEU A 92 14.17 -5.72 5.77
N LEU A 93 13.73 -4.48 6.01
CA LEU A 93 14.30 -3.57 7.02
C LEU A 93 15.80 -3.25 6.83
N PHE A 94 16.37 -3.58 5.67
CA PHE A 94 17.75 -3.26 5.32
C PHE A 94 17.78 -2.02 4.44
N ALA A 95 18.66 -1.09 4.79
CA ALA A 95 19.06 -0.03 3.87
C ALA A 95 19.87 -0.66 2.71
N ARG A 96 19.61 -0.24 1.47
CA ARG A 96 20.42 -0.63 0.30
C ARG A 96 21.72 0.17 0.25
N ALA A 97 22.48 0.07 1.33
CA ALA A 97 23.74 0.77 1.51
C ALA A 97 24.79 -0.16 2.13
N SER A 98 26.05 0.14 1.87
CA SER A 98 27.21 -0.46 2.49
C SER A 98 28.18 0.66 2.84
N VAL A 99 28.82 0.56 3.99
CA VAL A 99 29.67 1.62 4.52
C VAL A 99 30.98 1.04 5.01
N SER A 100 32.07 1.70 4.65
CA SER A 100 33.38 1.55 5.25
C SER A 100 33.75 2.83 5.99
N GLU A 101 34.92 2.85 6.63
CA GLU A 101 35.40 4.04 7.33
C GLU A 101 35.42 5.28 6.43
N LYS A 102 35.77 5.14 5.15
CA LYS A 102 35.90 6.28 4.23
C LYS A 102 34.83 6.33 3.16
N ASN A 103 34.23 5.21 2.80
CA ASN A 103 33.35 5.15 1.64
C ASN A 103 31.94 4.76 2.08
N LEU A 104 30.95 5.49 1.58
CA LEU A 104 29.55 5.11 1.64
C LEU A 104 29.11 4.77 0.22
N VAL A 105 28.67 3.53 0.01
CA VAL A 105 28.00 3.12 -1.22
C VAL A 105 26.54 2.94 -0.90
N PHE A 106 25.67 3.61 -1.62
CA PHE A 106 24.23 3.44 -1.44
C PHE A 106 23.52 3.48 -2.77
N ARG A 107 22.40 2.77 -2.86
CA ARG A 107 21.43 3.04 -3.91
C ARG A 107 20.54 4.15 -3.39
N SER A 108 20.48 5.24 -4.14
CA SER A 108 19.50 6.27 -3.86
C SER A 108 18.13 5.62 -3.89
N SER A 109 17.28 5.90 -2.91
CA SER A 109 15.87 5.93 -3.24
C SER A 109 15.73 7.16 -4.11
N SER A 110 15.86 7.01 -5.42
CA SER A 110 14.70 7.49 -6.13
C SER A 110 13.57 6.66 -5.51
N GLY A 111 12.81 7.27 -4.60
CA GLY A 111 11.43 6.83 -4.48
C GLY A 111 10.98 6.92 -5.91
N GLU A 112 10.76 5.76 -6.54
CA GLU A 112 10.56 5.70 -7.99
C GLU A 112 9.52 6.76 -8.26
N ASP A 113 9.89 7.91 -8.84
CA ASP A 113 8.93 8.97 -9.04
C ASP A 113 8.01 8.38 -10.09
N LEU A 114 6.88 7.85 -9.63
CA LEU A 114 5.93 7.24 -10.52
C LEU A 114 5.16 8.36 -11.19
N GLU A 115 4.71 8.10 -12.40
CA GLU A 115 3.81 8.98 -13.09
C GLU A 115 2.54 8.18 -13.40
N LEU A 116 1.40 8.80 -13.17
CA LEU A 116 0.11 8.18 -13.50
C LEU A 116 -0.01 8.13 -15.02
N THR A 117 0.10 6.94 -15.59
CA THR A 117 0.18 6.74 -17.04
C THR A 117 -1.01 5.90 -17.50
N TRP A 118 -1.72 6.39 -18.50
CA TRP A 118 -2.72 5.61 -19.22
C TRP A 118 -2.04 4.65 -20.19
N LEU A 119 -2.42 3.39 -20.14
CA LEU A 119 -2.07 2.36 -21.11
C LEU A 119 -3.31 1.94 -21.90
N ASP A 120 -3.14 1.56 -23.16
CA ASP A 120 -4.18 0.87 -23.93
C ASP A 120 -4.26 -0.63 -23.54
N ARG A 121 -5.18 -1.37 -24.18
CA ARG A 121 -5.34 -2.82 -23.97
C ARG A 121 -4.13 -3.66 -24.38
N ASN A 122 -3.18 -3.11 -25.13
CA ASN A 122 -1.93 -3.78 -25.50
C ASN A 122 -0.76 -3.36 -24.58
N GLY A 123 -1.02 -2.55 -23.55
CA GLY A 123 -0.01 -2.04 -22.63
C GLY A 123 0.82 -0.89 -23.20
N LYS A 124 0.40 -0.30 -24.33
CA LYS A 124 1.09 0.85 -24.92
C LYS A 124 0.74 2.12 -24.13
N PRO A 125 1.72 2.92 -23.70
CA PRO A 125 1.45 4.23 -23.11
C PRO A 125 0.69 5.15 -24.08
N LEU A 126 -0.39 5.73 -23.57
CA LEU A 126 -1.25 6.69 -24.28
C LEU A 126 -0.96 8.12 -23.85
N ASP A 127 -0.97 8.37 -22.54
CA ASP A 127 -0.78 9.69 -21.96
C ASP A 127 -0.32 9.59 -20.51
N THR A 128 0.35 10.63 -20.02
CA THR A 128 0.82 10.75 -18.63
C THR A 128 0.12 11.92 -17.97
N ILE A 129 -0.48 11.68 -16.80
CA ILE A 129 -1.33 12.63 -16.10
C ILE A 129 -0.55 13.39 -15.02
N GLY A 130 -0.54 14.71 -15.15
CA GLY A 130 -0.02 15.64 -14.14
C GLY A 130 1.50 15.73 -14.10
N GLU A 131 2.01 16.45 -13.10
CA GLU A 131 3.44 16.46 -12.78
C GLU A 131 3.84 15.17 -12.06
N ALA A 132 5.10 14.76 -12.20
CA ALA A 132 5.65 13.64 -11.42
C ALA A 132 5.37 13.88 -9.94
N GLY A 133 4.51 13.04 -9.38
CA GLY A 133 4.24 13.02 -7.96
C GLY A 133 5.16 12.03 -7.29
N HIS A 134 5.50 12.29 -6.03
CA HIS A 134 6.13 11.27 -5.22
C HIS A 134 5.09 10.20 -4.89
N TYR A 135 4.89 9.25 -5.78
CA TYR A 135 4.06 8.06 -5.58
C TYR A 135 4.97 6.88 -5.26
N THR A 136 4.44 5.89 -4.58
CA THR A 136 5.20 4.68 -4.25
C THR A 136 4.38 3.44 -4.61
N VAL A 137 5.01 2.27 -4.57
CA VAL A 137 4.28 0.98 -4.70
C VAL A 137 3.24 0.73 -3.59
N LEU A 138 3.20 1.60 -2.57
CA LEU A 138 2.21 1.60 -1.49
C LEU A 138 1.06 2.59 -1.73
N SER A 139 1.20 3.48 -2.72
CA SER A 139 0.14 4.41 -3.11
C SER A 139 -1.05 3.64 -3.66
N VAL A 140 -2.24 3.92 -3.14
CA VAL A 140 -3.50 3.33 -3.58
C VAL A 140 -4.22 4.30 -4.50
N LEU A 141 -4.59 3.85 -5.69
CA LEU A 141 -5.30 4.62 -6.71
C LEU A 141 -6.73 4.10 -6.87
N ALA A 142 -7.69 5.01 -7.00
CA ALA A 142 -9.07 4.70 -7.37
C ALA A 142 -9.64 5.75 -8.33
N LEU A 143 -10.17 5.31 -9.46
CA LEU A 143 -10.89 6.15 -10.42
C LEU A 143 -12.31 6.44 -9.95
N SER A 144 -12.79 7.66 -10.23
CA SER A 144 -14.20 7.98 -10.14
C SER A 144 -14.99 7.17 -11.18
N ARG A 145 -16.27 6.92 -10.92
CA ARG A 145 -17.10 6.04 -11.78
C ARG A 145 -17.27 6.56 -13.21
N ASP A 146 -17.18 7.87 -13.41
CA ASP A 146 -17.21 8.54 -14.71
C ASP A 146 -15.82 8.58 -15.39
N GLY A 147 -14.76 8.14 -14.70
CA GLY A 147 -13.39 8.12 -15.23
C GLY A 147 -12.76 9.50 -15.43
N THR A 148 -13.31 10.55 -14.81
CA THR A 148 -12.81 11.93 -14.96
C THR A 148 -11.82 12.34 -13.88
N ARG A 149 -11.84 11.66 -12.73
CA ARG A 149 -10.98 11.95 -11.57
C ARG A 149 -10.34 10.68 -11.03
N ALA A 150 -9.19 10.82 -10.40
CA ALA A 150 -8.56 9.79 -9.58
C ALA A 150 -8.41 10.29 -8.14
N ALA A 151 -8.62 9.41 -7.17
CA ALA A 151 -8.19 9.60 -5.79
C ALA A 151 -6.94 8.75 -5.58
N VAL A 152 -5.87 9.35 -5.06
CA VAL A 152 -4.58 8.67 -4.88
C VAL A 152 -4.02 8.97 -3.49
N SER A 153 -3.56 7.95 -2.77
CA SER A 153 -2.79 8.17 -1.55
C SER A 153 -1.33 8.52 -1.90
N ARG A 154 -0.88 9.69 -1.47
CA ARG A 154 0.43 10.25 -1.81
C ARG A 154 1.20 10.56 -0.53
N PRO A 155 2.43 10.05 -0.37
CA PRO A 155 3.29 10.44 0.73
C PRO A 155 3.80 11.88 0.58
N ASP A 156 3.91 12.58 1.70
CA ASP A 156 4.66 13.82 1.81
C ASP A 156 6.15 13.57 2.14
N ALA A 157 6.93 14.63 2.30
CA ALA A 157 8.36 14.53 2.62
C ALA A 157 8.65 13.87 3.98
N SER A 158 7.67 13.82 4.89
CA SER A 158 7.76 13.11 6.17
C SER A 158 7.34 11.64 6.08
N GLY A 159 6.83 11.21 4.92
CA GLY A 159 6.30 9.89 4.68
C GLY A 159 4.83 9.73 5.10
N ASN A 160 4.15 10.79 5.55
CA ASN A 160 2.72 10.76 5.84
C ASN A 160 1.93 10.67 4.55
N PHE A 161 0.94 9.78 4.49
CA PHE A 161 0.10 9.63 3.30
C PHE A 161 -1.16 10.47 3.45
N ASP A 162 -1.45 11.27 2.43
CA ASP A 162 -2.72 11.98 2.29
C ASP A 162 -3.41 11.56 1.00
N ILE A 163 -4.74 11.67 0.98
CA ILE A 163 -5.49 11.51 -0.26
C ILE A 163 -5.37 12.79 -1.08
N TRP A 164 -5.12 12.63 -2.37
CA TRP A 164 -5.16 13.68 -3.38
C TRP A 164 -6.23 13.35 -4.42
N LEU A 165 -6.97 14.36 -4.86
CA LEU A 165 -7.87 14.24 -6.01
C LEU A 165 -7.17 14.83 -7.24
N ILE A 166 -7.07 14.03 -8.30
CA ILE A 166 -6.45 14.39 -9.57
C ILE A 166 -7.53 14.50 -10.63
N ASP A 167 -7.62 15.64 -11.30
CA ASP A 167 -8.43 15.79 -12.52
C ASP A 167 -7.68 15.17 -13.70
N LEU A 168 -8.26 14.16 -14.34
CA LEU A 168 -7.58 13.36 -15.36
C LEU A 168 -7.57 14.02 -16.73
N LYS A 169 -8.29 15.14 -16.92
CA LYS A 169 -8.29 15.91 -18.16
C LYS A 169 -7.19 16.96 -18.16
N THR A 170 -6.98 17.60 -17.01
CA THR A 170 -6.04 18.72 -16.84
C THR A 170 -4.73 18.29 -16.17
N GLY A 171 -4.72 17.15 -15.48
CA GLY A 171 -3.61 16.71 -14.65
C GLY A 171 -3.49 17.46 -13.33
N ALA A 172 -4.41 18.38 -13.02
CA ALA A 172 -4.35 19.16 -11.79
C ALA A 172 -4.67 18.29 -10.57
N GLY A 173 -3.77 18.33 -9.57
CA GLY A 173 -3.94 17.63 -8.30
C GLY A 173 -4.23 18.58 -7.13
N THR A 174 -5.22 18.23 -6.31
CA THR A 174 -5.54 18.95 -5.07
C THR A 174 -5.48 18.02 -3.87
N ARG A 175 -4.78 18.42 -2.81
CA ARG A 175 -4.77 17.70 -1.54
C ARG A 175 -6.18 17.66 -0.95
N PHE A 176 -6.64 16.47 -0.60
CA PHE A 176 -8.00 16.21 -0.15
C PHE A 176 -8.09 16.02 1.36
N THR A 177 -7.15 15.29 1.95
CA THR A 177 -7.05 15.11 3.41
C THR A 177 -5.82 15.83 3.95
N PHE A 178 -5.88 16.18 5.24
CA PHE A 178 -4.90 17.05 5.89
C PHE A 178 -4.60 16.59 7.34
N ASP A 179 -5.09 15.42 7.74
CA ASP A 179 -4.88 14.91 9.09
C ASP A 179 -3.44 14.39 9.24
N PRO A 180 -2.82 14.48 10.43
CA PRO A 180 -1.49 13.89 10.66
C PRO A 180 -1.46 12.36 10.59
N ALA A 181 -2.62 11.70 10.61
CA ALA A 181 -2.75 10.27 10.41
C ALA A 181 -2.53 9.89 8.94
N TYR A 182 -2.13 8.63 8.70
CA TYR A 182 -1.96 8.12 7.34
C TYR A 182 -3.33 7.85 6.71
N ASP A 183 -3.68 8.60 5.68
CA ASP A 183 -4.90 8.42 4.92
C ASP A 183 -4.63 7.67 3.60
N THR A 184 -5.31 6.55 3.40
CA THR A 184 -5.07 5.64 2.27
C THR A 184 -6.33 4.90 1.81
N ALA A 185 -6.19 4.03 0.82
CA ALA A 185 -7.25 3.18 0.27
C ALA A 185 -8.57 3.92 -0.04
N PRO A 186 -8.53 5.00 -0.85
CA PRO A 186 -9.73 5.76 -1.16
C PRO A 186 -10.69 4.95 -2.04
N VAL A 187 -11.99 5.12 -1.83
CA VAL A 187 -13.05 4.65 -2.73
C VAL A 187 -14.09 5.74 -2.96
N TRP A 188 -14.60 5.81 -4.18
CA TRP A 188 -15.56 6.84 -4.60
C TRP A 188 -17.01 6.41 -4.38
N SER A 189 -17.87 7.36 -4.02
CA SER A 189 -19.31 7.19 -4.18
C SER A 189 -19.67 7.07 -5.66
N SER A 190 -20.83 6.47 -5.94
CA SER A 190 -21.26 6.22 -7.32
C SER A 190 -21.47 7.49 -8.16
N ASP A 191 -21.93 8.55 -7.52
CA ASP A 191 -22.09 9.90 -8.08
C ASP A 191 -20.79 10.73 -8.05
N GLY A 192 -19.70 10.19 -7.49
CA GLY A 192 -18.44 10.89 -7.30
C GLY A 192 -18.49 12.10 -6.37
N SER A 193 -19.57 12.29 -5.61
CA SER A 193 -19.71 13.44 -4.70
C SER A 193 -18.95 13.25 -3.39
N ARG A 194 -18.62 12.02 -3.01
CA ARG A 194 -17.96 11.67 -1.75
C ARG A 194 -16.83 10.66 -1.97
N VAL A 195 -15.85 10.69 -1.07
CA VAL A 195 -14.78 9.69 -0.98
C VAL A 195 -14.77 9.14 0.44
N ILE A 196 -14.72 7.81 0.54
CA ILE A 196 -14.42 7.10 1.79
C ILE A 196 -12.95 6.66 1.75
N PHE A 197 -12.23 6.83 2.84
CA PHE A 197 -10.82 6.47 2.96
C PHE A 197 -10.53 5.82 4.32
N LEU A 198 -9.45 5.05 4.35
CA LEU A 198 -8.89 4.46 5.56
C LEU A 198 -7.99 5.50 6.23
N SER A 199 -8.12 5.72 7.53
CA SER A 199 -7.20 6.56 8.29
C SER A 199 -6.54 5.74 9.41
N VAL A 200 -5.21 5.69 9.42
CA VAL A 200 -4.39 4.87 10.34
C VAL A 200 -3.70 5.76 11.36
N GLY A 201 -3.97 5.51 12.64
CA GLY A 201 -3.40 6.25 13.76
C GLY A 201 -4.32 7.36 14.30
N ARG A 202 -5.35 7.73 13.55
CA ARG A 202 -6.35 8.71 14.00
C ARG A 202 -7.15 8.14 15.17
N ARG A 203 -7.19 8.87 16.27
CA ARG A 203 -7.85 8.45 17.54
C ARG A 203 -7.32 7.12 18.09
N GLY A 204 -6.04 6.81 17.86
CA GLY A 204 -5.38 5.64 18.43
C GLY A 204 -5.66 4.30 17.74
N GLY A 205 -6.21 4.32 16.52
CA GLY A 205 -6.44 3.10 15.74
C GLY A 205 -6.70 3.36 14.26
N THR A 206 -7.19 2.33 13.57
CA THR A 206 -7.51 2.39 12.13
C THR A 206 -9.01 2.41 11.90
N GLY A 207 -9.53 3.50 11.33
CA GLY A 207 -10.97 3.70 11.07
C GLY A 207 -11.27 4.14 9.65
N LEU A 208 -12.55 4.18 9.29
CA LEU A 208 -13.02 4.59 7.97
C LEU A 208 -13.70 5.97 8.06
N TYR A 209 -13.32 6.87 7.16
CA TYR A 209 -13.76 8.26 7.17
C TYR A 209 -14.30 8.64 5.79
N GLU A 210 -15.30 9.51 5.78
CA GLU A 210 -15.94 10.02 4.57
C GLU A 210 -15.81 11.53 4.50
N LYS A 211 -15.60 12.06 3.29
CA LYS A 211 -15.55 13.49 3.02
C LYS A 211 -16.19 13.81 1.67
N ALA A 212 -16.85 14.97 1.60
CA ALA A 212 -17.41 15.49 0.35
C ALA A 212 -16.31 16.05 -0.55
N THR A 213 -16.38 15.73 -1.84
CA THR A 213 -15.34 16.07 -2.83
C THR A 213 -15.34 17.55 -3.22
N ASN A 214 -16.43 18.26 -2.95
CA ASN A 214 -16.53 19.71 -3.09
C ASN A 214 -15.94 20.48 -1.90
N GLY A 215 -15.39 19.79 -0.90
CA GLY A 215 -14.83 20.40 0.31
C GLY A 215 -15.85 20.90 1.33
N ALA A 216 -17.15 20.67 1.11
CA ALA A 216 -18.19 21.10 2.04
C ALA A 216 -18.30 20.16 3.25
N GLY A 217 -18.50 20.75 4.43
CA GLY A 217 -18.73 20.00 5.67
C GLY A 217 -17.45 19.39 6.28
N ALA A 218 -17.62 18.83 7.49
CA ALA A 218 -16.55 18.14 8.19
C ALA A 218 -16.45 16.67 7.75
N GLU A 219 -15.28 16.08 7.96
CA GLU A 219 -15.07 14.64 7.81
C GLU A 219 -15.96 13.86 8.77
N ARG A 220 -16.58 12.79 8.27
CA ARG A 220 -17.51 11.95 9.02
C ARG A 220 -16.90 10.57 9.25
N VAL A 221 -17.01 10.06 10.47
CA VAL A 221 -16.66 8.66 10.77
C VAL A 221 -17.71 7.73 10.14
N VAL A 222 -17.26 6.80 9.30
CA VAL A 222 -18.09 5.73 8.71
C VAL A 222 -18.02 4.48 9.57
N LEU A 223 -16.81 4.13 10.02
CA LEU A 223 -16.57 2.99 10.90
C LEU A 223 -15.50 3.38 11.94
N GLN A 224 -15.78 3.06 13.21
CA GLN A 224 -14.89 3.40 14.31
C GLN A 224 -13.54 2.66 14.22
N PRO A 225 -12.47 3.23 14.82
CA PRO A 225 -11.17 2.58 14.85
C PRO A 225 -11.20 1.16 15.45
N GLY A 226 -10.47 0.23 14.82
CA GLY A 226 -10.20 -1.12 15.38
C GLY A 226 -10.80 -2.30 14.61
N SER A 227 -11.65 -2.06 13.61
CA SER A 227 -12.32 -3.13 12.85
C SER A 227 -11.80 -3.33 11.43
N ALA A 228 -11.33 -2.27 10.76
CA ALA A 228 -10.91 -2.33 9.36
C ALA A 228 -9.39 -2.31 9.21
N ARG A 229 -8.88 -3.14 8.31
CA ARG A 229 -7.50 -3.10 7.81
C ARG A 229 -7.37 -2.34 6.51
N THR A 230 -8.31 -2.50 5.59
CA THR A 230 -8.37 -1.74 4.34
C THR A 230 -9.77 -1.75 3.74
N ILE A 231 -10.12 -0.73 2.97
CA ILE A 231 -11.35 -0.68 2.17
C ILE A 231 -11.07 -1.33 0.82
N THR A 232 -12.04 -2.07 0.28
CA THR A 232 -11.87 -2.76 -1.00
C THR A 232 -12.83 -2.29 -2.08
N ASP A 233 -14.07 -1.95 -1.73
CA ASP A 233 -15.05 -1.45 -2.69
C ASP A 233 -16.23 -0.71 -2.03
N TRP A 234 -16.90 0.15 -2.80
CA TRP A 234 -18.19 0.74 -2.46
C TRP A 234 -19.19 0.42 -3.57
N SER A 235 -20.26 -0.29 -3.23
CA SER A 235 -21.30 -0.72 -4.18
C SER A 235 -21.85 0.46 -4.98
N ARG A 236 -22.21 0.21 -6.25
CA ARG A 236 -22.67 1.26 -7.17
C ARG A 236 -24.01 1.87 -6.78
N ASP A 237 -24.84 1.10 -6.09
CA ASP A 237 -26.08 1.59 -5.51
C ASP A 237 -25.87 2.37 -4.21
N GLY A 238 -24.63 2.46 -3.72
CA GLY A 238 -24.26 3.21 -2.52
C GLY A 238 -24.59 2.50 -1.20
N ARG A 239 -25.20 1.30 -1.24
CA ARG A 239 -25.75 0.63 -0.05
C ARG A 239 -24.74 -0.17 0.77
N TYR A 240 -23.62 -0.59 0.19
CA TYR A 240 -22.66 -1.50 0.83
C TYR A 240 -21.21 -1.03 0.65
N LEU A 241 -20.44 -1.08 1.73
CA LEU A 241 -18.99 -0.92 1.70
C LEU A 241 -18.34 -2.27 2.01
N LEU A 242 -17.35 -2.67 1.21
CA LEU A 242 -16.53 -3.84 1.45
C LEU A 242 -15.20 -3.44 2.09
N PHE A 243 -14.79 -4.17 3.11
CA PHE A 243 -13.50 -3.94 3.77
C PHE A 243 -12.92 -5.23 4.34
N ASN A 244 -11.59 -5.32 4.37
CA ASN A 244 -10.89 -6.44 4.98
C ASN A 244 -10.71 -6.17 6.49
N GLY A 245 -11.08 -7.15 7.32
CA GLY A 245 -10.67 -7.25 8.71
C GLY A 245 -9.37 -8.05 8.82
N SER A 246 -9.16 -8.72 9.96
CA SER A 246 -7.94 -9.49 10.15
C SER A 246 -7.85 -10.76 9.29
N ASP A 247 -8.95 -11.50 9.19
CA ASP A 247 -9.08 -12.82 8.55
C ASP A 247 -10.42 -12.98 7.79
N THR A 248 -11.17 -11.88 7.70
CA THR A 248 -12.56 -11.88 7.27
C THR A 248 -12.77 -10.69 6.33
N LEU A 249 -13.40 -10.93 5.19
CA LEU A 249 -13.99 -9.90 4.36
C LEU A 249 -15.35 -9.51 4.96
N TRP A 250 -15.52 -8.23 5.23
CA TRP A 250 -16.71 -7.67 5.85
C TRP A 250 -17.52 -6.83 4.86
N VAL A 251 -18.83 -6.82 5.08
CA VAL A 251 -19.79 -5.97 4.40
C VAL A 251 -20.36 -5.02 5.43
N LEU A 252 -20.24 -3.72 5.19
CA LEU A 252 -20.90 -2.68 5.97
C LEU A 252 -22.08 -2.13 5.19
N PRO A 253 -23.33 -2.40 5.60
CA PRO A 253 -24.48 -1.66 5.13
C PRO A 253 -24.33 -0.17 5.48
N LEU A 254 -24.62 0.71 4.53
CA LEU A 254 -24.57 2.17 4.71
C LEU A 254 -25.96 2.78 5.00
N GLU A 255 -26.97 1.93 5.15
CA GLU A 255 -28.33 2.26 5.56
C GLU A 255 -28.70 1.45 6.81
N GLY A 256 -29.80 1.83 7.48
CA GLY A 256 -30.26 1.15 8.69
C GLY A 256 -29.29 1.26 9.86
N GLU A 257 -29.06 0.16 10.58
CA GLU A 257 -28.22 0.11 11.78
C GLU A 257 -26.71 0.26 11.50
N ARG A 258 -26.27 0.15 10.23
CA ARG A 258 -24.87 0.26 9.81
C ARG A 258 -23.89 -0.60 10.61
N LYS A 259 -24.27 -1.85 10.87
CA LYS A 259 -23.42 -2.83 11.56
C LYS A 259 -22.64 -3.67 10.53
N PRO A 260 -21.32 -3.80 10.65
CA PRO A 260 -20.55 -4.72 9.81
C PRO A 260 -21.02 -6.17 9.95
N ILE A 261 -21.10 -6.87 8.83
CA ILE A 261 -21.52 -8.27 8.72
C ILE A 261 -20.35 -9.06 8.11
N PRO A 262 -19.95 -10.21 8.70
CA PRO A 262 -18.87 -11.02 8.16
C PRO A 262 -19.37 -11.77 6.92
N PHE A 263 -18.74 -11.56 5.77
CA PHE A 263 -19.14 -12.17 4.51
C PHE A 263 -18.39 -13.47 4.23
N LEU A 264 -17.06 -13.41 4.19
CA LEU A 264 -16.23 -14.55 3.83
C LEU A 264 -15.00 -14.59 4.73
N ARG A 265 -14.69 -15.77 5.29
CA ARG A 265 -13.44 -16.03 5.99
C ARG A 265 -12.48 -16.74 5.06
N ASP A 266 -11.33 -16.13 4.84
CA ASP A 266 -10.24 -16.68 4.04
C ASP A 266 -8.96 -15.89 4.39
N ASN A 267 -7.81 -16.37 3.94
CA ASN A 267 -6.54 -15.67 4.11
C ASN A 267 -6.43 -14.49 3.12
N PHE A 268 -7.24 -13.45 3.32
CA PHE A 268 -7.26 -12.24 2.49
C PHE A 268 -6.11 -11.28 2.83
N GLU A 269 -4.86 -11.69 2.60
CA GLU A 269 -3.72 -10.78 2.74
C GLU A 269 -3.72 -9.69 1.64
N GLY A 270 -4.43 -8.59 1.88
CA GLY A 270 -4.12 -7.32 1.23
C GLY A 270 -4.59 -7.12 -0.23
N VAL A 271 -5.53 -7.92 -0.73
CA VAL A 271 -6.12 -7.69 -2.07
C VAL A 271 -7.62 -7.59 -2.02
N GLY A 272 -8.14 -6.55 -2.69
CA GLY A 272 -9.51 -6.09 -2.52
C GLY A 272 -10.54 -6.89 -3.29
N ALA A 273 -11.58 -7.35 -2.59
CA ALA A 273 -12.78 -7.87 -3.21
C ALA A 273 -13.60 -6.72 -3.85
N ARG A 274 -14.23 -6.98 -4.99
CA ARG A 274 -15.06 -6.01 -5.73
C ARG A 274 -16.44 -6.58 -6.05
N LEU A 275 -17.46 -5.76 -5.86
CA LEU A 275 -18.82 -6.06 -6.29
C LEU A 275 -18.97 -5.84 -7.79
N SER A 276 -19.76 -6.71 -8.42
CA SER A 276 -20.20 -6.50 -9.79
C SER A 276 -21.06 -5.23 -9.90
N PRO A 277 -21.15 -4.62 -11.09
CA PRO A 277 -21.94 -3.41 -11.33
C PRO A 277 -23.39 -3.46 -10.86
N ASP A 278 -24.01 -4.63 -10.98
CA ASP A 278 -25.39 -4.91 -10.61
C ASP A 278 -25.54 -5.38 -9.15
N GLY A 279 -24.43 -5.50 -8.42
CA GLY A 279 -24.41 -5.94 -7.03
C GLY A 279 -24.79 -7.40 -6.81
N ARG A 280 -24.82 -8.25 -7.86
CA ARG A 280 -25.20 -9.66 -7.73
C ARG A 280 -24.02 -10.60 -7.48
N TRP A 281 -22.81 -10.16 -7.77
CA TRP A 281 -21.60 -10.97 -7.69
C TRP A 281 -20.51 -10.24 -6.93
N ILE A 282 -19.62 -11.00 -6.32
CA ILE A 282 -18.41 -10.51 -5.69
C ILE A 282 -17.21 -11.28 -6.25
N ALA A 283 -16.21 -10.55 -6.73
CA ALA A 283 -14.93 -11.10 -7.17
C ALA A 283 -13.88 -10.87 -6.09
N PHE A 284 -13.10 -11.89 -5.76
CA PHE A 284 -12.10 -11.84 -4.70
C PHE A 284 -10.94 -12.81 -4.98
N ARG A 285 -9.81 -12.62 -4.30
CA ARG A 285 -8.68 -13.54 -4.34
C ARG A 285 -8.81 -14.57 -3.24
N SER A 286 -8.57 -15.85 -3.53
CA SER A 286 -8.60 -16.95 -2.56
C SER A 286 -7.49 -17.96 -2.86
N ARG A 287 -7.06 -18.69 -1.83
CA ARG A 287 -6.06 -19.77 -1.93
C ARG A 287 -6.67 -21.17 -1.88
N GLU A 288 -7.98 -21.30 -2.08
CA GLU A 288 -8.72 -22.56 -1.94
C GLU A 288 -8.19 -23.67 -2.87
N SER A 289 -7.65 -23.33 -4.04
CA SER A 289 -7.00 -24.27 -4.96
C SER A 289 -5.57 -24.68 -4.55
N GLY A 290 -5.04 -24.15 -3.45
CA GLY A 290 -3.64 -24.30 -3.02
C GLY A 290 -2.70 -23.21 -3.54
N ARG A 291 -3.18 -22.33 -4.43
CA ARG A 291 -2.49 -21.14 -4.95
C ARG A 291 -3.45 -19.95 -5.01
N ASP A 292 -2.92 -18.74 -5.03
CA ASP A 292 -3.75 -17.55 -5.14
C ASP A 292 -4.42 -17.50 -6.51
N GLU A 293 -5.76 -17.53 -6.54
CA GLU A 293 -6.59 -17.45 -7.73
C GLU A 293 -7.71 -16.42 -7.50
N ILE A 294 -8.28 -15.89 -8.58
CA ILE A 294 -9.47 -15.04 -8.56
C ILE A 294 -10.70 -15.92 -8.65
N TYR A 295 -11.60 -15.75 -7.69
CA TYR A 295 -12.90 -16.39 -7.63
C TYR A 295 -14.00 -15.35 -7.73
N VAL A 296 -15.16 -15.81 -8.19
CA VAL A 296 -16.42 -15.08 -8.11
C VAL A 296 -17.43 -15.91 -7.35
N GLU A 297 -18.29 -15.24 -6.59
CA GLU A 297 -19.39 -15.85 -5.86
C GLU A 297 -20.62 -14.94 -5.92
N SER A 298 -21.82 -15.47 -5.70
CA SER A 298 -23.03 -14.66 -5.58
C SER A 298 -22.95 -13.78 -4.33
N PHE A 299 -23.30 -12.51 -4.47
CA PHE A 299 -23.43 -11.60 -3.36
C PHE A 299 -24.90 -11.49 -2.95
N SER A 300 -25.19 -11.89 -1.70
CA SER A 300 -26.53 -11.73 -1.10
C SER A 300 -26.40 -11.09 0.29
N PRO A 301 -26.74 -9.79 0.42
CA PRO A 301 -26.74 -9.11 1.69
C PRO A 301 -27.99 -9.52 2.50
N VAL A 302 -27.86 -10.50 3.38
CA VAL A 302 -28.95 -10.85 4.31
C VAL A 302 -29.01 -9.80 5.42
N VAL A 303 -30.18 -9.16 5.58
CA VAL A 303 -30.36 -8.05 6.53
C VAL A 303 -30.82 -8.51 7.92
N ASP A 304 -31.20 -9.78 8.11
CA ASP A 304 -31.49 -10.36 9.43
C ASP A 304 -30.99 -11.82 9.47
N GLY A 305 -29.89 -12.09 10.20
CA GLY A 305 -29.31 -13.44 10.31
C GLY A 305 -27.91 -13.64 9.71
N GLY A 306 -27.27 -12.58 9.20
CA GLY A 306 -25.89 -12.58 8.68
C GLY A 306 -25.79 -12.96 7.20
N THR A 307 -24.78 -12.44 6.49
CA THR A 307 -24.58 -12.69 5.06
C THR A 307 -24.28 -14.17 4.80
N ALA A 308 -25.02 -14.77 3.86
CA ALA A 308 -24.72 -16.12 3.38
C ALA A 308 -23.73 -16.01 2.21
N ALA A 309 -22.47 -16.37 2.45
CA ALA A 309 -21.62 -16.83 1.36
C ALA A 309 -22.29 -18.06 0.72
N SER A 310 -22.44 -18.05 -0.60
CA SER A 310 -22.84 -19.21 -1.37
C SER A 310 -21.79 -20.30 -1.26
N THR A 311 -22.25 -21.56 -1.26
CA THR A 311 -21.37 -22.73 -1.32
C THR A 311 -20.77 -22.95 -2.70
N SER A 312 -21.22 -22.20 -3.72
CA SER A 312 -20.74 -22.30 -5.10
C SER A 312 -19.88 -21.09 -5.47
N LYS A 313 -18.58 -21.34 -5.62
CA LYS A 313 -17.59 -20.37 -6.14
C LYS A 313 -17.19 -20.75 -7.56
N TRP A 314 -17.00 -19.76 -8.41
CA TRP A 314 -16.45 -19.92 -9.75
C TRP A 314 -15.01 -19.43 -9.76
N MET A 315 -14.06 -20.33 -9.99
CA MET A 315 -12.67 -19.94 -10.24
C MET A 315 -12.60 -19.28 -11.62
N VAL A 316 -12.19 -18.02 -11.65
CA VAL A 316 -12.14 -17.20 -12.87
C VAL A 316 -10.75 -17.25 -13.51
N SER A 317 -9.70 -17.19 -12.71
CA SER A 317 -8.33 -17.37 -13.20
C SER A 317 -7.99 -18.85 -13.36
N ARG A 318 -6.98 -19.17 -14.19
CA ARG A 318 -6.53 -20.55 -14.43
C ARG A 318 -5.07 -20.81 -14.04
N ASP A 319 -4.25 -19.76 -14.02
CA ASP A 319 -2.81 -19.83 -13.78
C ASP A 319 -2.33 -18.83 -12.71
N GLY A 320 -3.24 -18.38 -11.85
CA GLY A 320 -2.93 -17.54 -10.70
C GLY A 320 -3.54 -16.16 -10.79
N GLY A 321 -3.91 -15.62 -9.64
CA GLY A 321 -4.46 -14.27 -9.48
C GLY A 321 -3.75 -13.52 -8.37
N ALA A 322 -2.98 -12.50 -8.74
CA ALA A 322 -2.31 -11.63 -7.78
C ALA A 322 -3.25 -10.58 -7.19
N GLY A 323 -4.24 -10.09 -7.96
CA GLY A 323 -5.20 -9.09 -7.51
C GLY A 323 -5.66 -8.12 -8.60
N MET A 324 -5.74 -6.82 -8.27
CA MET A 324 -6.19 -5.74 -9.17
C MET A 324 -7.49 -6.11 -9.90
N ILE A 325 -8.47 -6.55 -9.13
CA ILE A 325 -9.76 -7.02 -9.64
C ILE A 325 -10.60 -5.80 -10.01
N HIS A 326 -11.10 -5.73 -11.25
CA HIS A 326 -11.98 -4.66 -11.71
C HIS A 326 -13.05 -5.18 -12.67
N TRP A 327 -14.31 -4.84 -12.41
CA TRP A 327 -15.41 -5.09 -13.34
C TRP A 327 -15.55 -3.92 -14.33
N ARG A 328 -15.67 -4.21 -15.62
CA ARG A 328 -16.07 -3.22 -16.62
C ARG A 328 -17.44 -2.62 -16.27
N GLN A 329 -17.70 -1.38 -16.68
CA GLN A 329 -18.90 -0.67 -16.25
C GLN A 329 -20.22 -1.38 -16.60
N ASP A 330 -20.26 -2.12 -17.71
CA ASP A 330 -21.44 -2.89 -18.12
C ASP A 330 -21.56 -4.28 -17.47
N GLY A 331 -20.57 -4.70 -16.68
CA GLY A 331 -20.55 -6.00 -15.99
C GLY A 331 -20.26 -7.19 -16.89
N LYS A 332 -19.90 -6.96 -18.17
CA LYS A 332 -19.66 -8.03 -19.15
C LYS A 332 -18.19 -8.41 -19.30
N GLU A 333 -17.32 -7.87 -18.46
CA GLU A 333 -15.89 -8.16 -18.48
C GLU A 333 -15.31 -7.96 -17.09
N LEU A 334 -14.44 -8.87 -16.67
CA LEU A 334 -13.67 -8.79 -15.42
C LEU A 334 -12.19 -8.74 -15.77
N PHE A 335 -11.47 -7.82 -15.16
CA PHE A 335 -10.03 -7.70 -15.26
C PHE A 335 -9.36 -8.13 -13.97
N TYR A 336 -8.18 -8.72 -14.06
CA TYR A 336 -7.34 -9.04 -12.91
C TYR A 336 -5.86 -9.10 -13.30
N LEU A 337 -4.99 -8.91 -12.31
CA LEU A 337 -3.55 -9.11 -12.43
C LEU A 337 -3.20 -10.55 -12.06
N ALA A 338 -2.55 -11.28 -12.96
CA ALA A 338 -2.05 -12.64 -12.73
C ALA A 338 -0.72 -12.66 -11.96
N LEU A 339 -0.34 -13.83 -11.43
CA LEU A 339 0.88 -14.00 -10.62
C LEU A 339 2.18 -13.80 -11.40
N ASP A 340 2.15 -13.90 -12.73
CA ASP A 340 3.28 -13.64 -13.62
C ASP A 340 3.40 -12.14 -14.01
N GLY A 341 2.50 -11.28 -13.50
CA GLY A 341 2.42 -9.87 -13.86
C GLY A 341 1.64 -9.59 -15.14
N SER A 342 0.96 -10.58 -15.72
CA SER A 342 0.07 -10.36 -16.86
C SER A 342 -1.24 -9.72 -16.40
N MET A 343 -1.62 -8.62 -17.03
CA MET A 343 -2.98 -8.08 -16.92
C MET A 343 -3.91 -8.93 -17.79
N MET A 344 -4.94 -9.48 -17.18
CA MET A 344 -5.87 -10.42 -17.78
C MET A 344 -7.25 -9.79 -17.95
N SER A 345 -7.94 -10.17 -19.02
CA SER A 345 -9.36 -9.91 -19.22
C SER A 345 -10.13 -11.22 -19.25
N VAL A 346 -11.35 -11.21 -18.71
CA VAL A 346 -12.28 -12.33 -18.76
C VAL A 346 -13.65 -11.83 -19.21
N PRO A 347 -14.16 -12.28 -20.36
CA PRO A 347 -15.53 -12.01 -20.75
C PRO A 347 -16.51 -12.59 -19.73
N VAL A 348 -17.55 -11.85 -19.37
CA VAL A 348 -18.61 -12.30 -18.46
C VAL A 348 -19.94 -12.24 -19.20
N THR A 349 -20.65 -13.37 -19.21
CA THR A 349 -21.95 -13.45 -19.85
C THR A 349 -23.05 -13.13 -18.85
N ALA A 350 -23.92 -12.19 -19.22
CA ALA A 350 -25.08 -11.84 -18.40
C ALA A 350 -26.10 -12.99 -18.39
N GLY A 351 -26.58 -13.36 -17.20
CA GLY A 351 -27.58 -14.40 -17.02
C GLY A 351 -28.06 -14.50 -15.57
N PRO A 352 -28.96 -15.47 -15.27
CA PRO A 352 -29.36 -15.77 -13.90
C PRO A 352 -28.23 -16.46 -13.10
N ALA A 353 -27.28 -17.10 -13.78
CA ALA A 353 -26.08 -17.69 -13.20
C ALA A 353 -24.82 -17.03 -13.75
N PHE A 354 -23.77 -17.01 -12.93
CA PHE A 354 -22.47 -16.47 -13.32
C PHE A 354 -21.77 -17.38 -14.33
N HIS A 355 -21.29 -16.80 -15.42
CA HIS A 355 -20.53 -17.49 -16.45
C HIS A 355 -19.33 -16.63 -16.86
N ALA A 356 -18.13 -17.11 -16.55
CA ALA A 356 -16.87 -16.55 -17.01
C ALA A 356 -16.41 -17.26 -18.29
N GLY A 357 -15.95 -16.49 -19.26
CA GLY A 357 -15.26 -16.98 -20.45
C GLY A 357 -13.83 -17.44 -20.14
N THR A 358 -13.06 -17.70 -21.18
CA THR A 358 -11.63 -18.00 -21.04
C THR A 358 -10.85 -16.70 -20.77
N PRO A 359 -9.99 -16.63 -19.74
CA PRO A 359 -9.11 -15.48 -19.54
C PRO A 359 -8.15 -15.27 -20.70
N GLU A 360 -8.01 -14.02 -21.14
CA GLU A 360 -7.10 -13.58 -22.19
C GLU A 360 -6.09 -12.58 -21.63
N ARG A 361 -4.83 -12.75 -22.02
CA ARG A 361 -3.77 -11.81 -21.64
C ARG A 361 -3.87 -10.53 -22.48
N LEU A 362 -3.84 -9.39 -21.82
CA LEU A 362 -3.80 -8.07 -22.44
C LEU A 362 -2.35 -7.59 -22.63
N PHE A 363 -1.62 -7.43 -21.52
CA PHE A 363 -0.23 -6.98 -21.50
C PHE A 363 0.45 -7.39 -20.18
N SER A 364 1.73 -7.05 -19.99
CA SER A 364 2.43 -7.28 -18.72
C SER A 364 2.73 -5.96 -18.01
N VAL A 365 2.50 -5.92 -16.71
CA VAL A 365 2.87 -4.77 -15.87
C VAL A 365 4.37 -4.82 -15.52
N PRO A 366 5.00 -3.69 -15.12
CA PRO A 366 6.37 -3.72 -14.65
C PRO A 366 6.57 -4.63 -13.45
N ALA A 367 7.71 -5.32 -13.39
CA ALA A 367 8.02 -6.26 -12.31
C ALA A 367 7.98 -5.63 -10.90
N ALA A 368 8.15 -4.32 -10.78
CA ALA A 368 8.04 -3.59 -9.50
C ALA A 368 6.63 -3.73 -8.87
N PHE A 369 5.58 -3.81 -9.68
CA PHE A 369 4.21 -3.97 -9.20
C PHE A 369 4.04 -5.28 -8.45
N MET A 370 4.72 -6.33 -8.93
CA MET A 370 4.68 -7.67 -8.34
C MET A 370 5.52 -7.82 -7.06
N ARG A 371 6.32 -6.82 -6.69
CA ARG A 371 7.13 -6.84 -5.45
C ARG A 371 6.34 -6.36 -4.23
N SER A 372 5.19 -5.71 -4.44
CA SER A 372 4.29 -5.30 -3.37
C SER A 372 3.52 -6.52 -2.84
N ASN A 373 3.27 -6.57 -1.53
CA ASN A 373 2.37 -7.58 -0.94
C ASN A 373 0.90 -7.35 -1.37
N THR A 374 0.62 -6.19 -1.99
CA THR A 374 -0.69 -5.78 -2.49
C THR A 374 -0.58 -5.30 -3.94
N PRO A 375 -0.23 -6.17 -4.91
CA PRO A 375 0.20 -5.80 -6.26
C PRO A 375 -0.91 -5.18 -7.15
N GLY A 376 -2.10 -4.90 -6.61
CA GLY A 376 -3.24 -4.31 -7.33
C GLY A 376 -3.74 -2.98 -6.81
N ASN A 377 -3.01 -2.31 -5.92
CA ASN A 377 -3.42 -1.02 -5.38
C ASN A 377 -2.94 0.18 -6.22
N VAL A 378 -1.98 -0.03 -7.12
CA VAL A 378 -1.26 1.03 -7.86
C VAL A 378 -1.85 1.32 -9.24
N GLY A 379 -3.08 0.88 -9.50
CA GLY A 379 -3.75 1.12 -10.77
C GLY A 379 -5.24 0.82 -10.75
N ASP A 380 -5.92 1.24 -11.81
CA ASP A 380 -7.36 1.07 -12.01
C ASP A 380 -7.69 1.03 -13.51
N VAL A 381 -8.91 0.64 -13.85
CA VAL A 381 -9.39 0.46 -15.21
C VAL A 381 -10.45 1.49 -15.54
N SER A 382 -10.34 2.12 -16.69
CA SER A 382 -11.36 3.04 -17.20
C SER A 382 -12.74 2.37 -17.30
N PRO A 383 -13.85 3.13 -17.18
CA PRO A 383 -15.18 2.53 -17.14
C PRO A 383 -15.55 1.68 -18.37
N ASP A 384 -15.05 2.07 -19.55
CA ASP A 384 -15.24 1.35 -20.81
C ASP A 384 -14.30 0.15 -21.01
N GLY A 385 -13.35 -0.07 -20.09
CA GLY A 385 -12.38 -1.16 -20.14
C GLY A 385 -11.36 -1.06 -21.28
N GLN A 386 -11.16 0.13 -21.87
CA GLN A 386 -10.23 0.33 -22.99
C GLN A 386 -8.87 0.87 -22.55
N ARG A 387 -8.81 1.52 -21.38
CA ARG A 387 -7.60 2.12 -20.83
C ARG A 387 -7.35 1.70 -19.39
N PHE A 388 -6.08 1.62 -19.01
CA PHE A 388 -5.60 1.23 -17.68
C PHE A 388 -4.72 2.34 -17.12
N LEU A 389 -5.08 2.91 -15.98
CA LEU A 389 -4.29 3.96 -15.33
C LEU A 389 -3.38 3.31 -14.30
N LEU A 390 -2.07 3.35 -14.53
CA LEU A 390 -1.07 2.74 -13.64
C LEU A 390 -0.06 3.80 -13.18
N ALA A 391 0.41 3.69 -11.94
CA ALA A 391 1.55 4.47 -11.47
C ALA A 391 2.87 3.82 -11.94
N LEU A 392 3.42 4.28 -13.06
CA LEU A 392 4.61 3.68 -13.67
C LEU A 392 5.88 4.48 -13.35
N PRO A 393 7.05 3.85 -13.20
CA PRO A 393 8.29 4.58 -13.04
C PRO A 393 8.49 5.57 -14.19
N LYS A 394 8.82 6.81 -13.86
CA LYS A 394 9.27 7.79 -14.84
C LYS A 394 10.45 7.20 -15.64
N GLY A 395 10.32 7.15 -16.96
CA GLY A 395 11.35 6.55 -17.81
C GLY A 395 12.70 7.26 -17.62
N GLY A 396 13.74 6.50 -17.24
CA GLY A 396 15.11 7.04 -17.15
C GLY A 396 16.01 6.45 -16.06
N ASP A 397 15.46 5.93 -14.96
CA ASP A 397 16.31 5.54 -13.82
C ASP A 397 16.89 4.13 -13.98
N ARG A 398 18.05 4.07 -14.62
CA ARG A 398 19.05 3.07 -14.26
C ARG A 398 19.28 3.25 -12.75
N GLN A 399 18.93 2.25 -11.92
CA GLN A 399 19.22 2.30 -10.49
C GLN A 399 20.74 2.24 -10.27
N GLU A 400 21.40 3.38 -10.44
CA GLU A 400 22.82 3.58 -10.21
C GLU A 400 23.10 3.57 -8.71
N PHE A 401 24.28 3.08 -8.36
CA PHE A 401 24.79 3.17 -6.99
C PHE A 401 25.62 4.45 -6.89
N THR A 402 25.34 5.24 -5.87
CA THR A 402 26.11 6.43 -5.53
C THR A 402 27.25 6.03 -4.61
N VAL A 403 28.47 6.49 -4.91
CA VAL A 403 29.65 6.30 -4.05
C VAL A 403 30.08 7.66 -3.51
N VAL A 404 29.97 7.85 -2.19
CA VAL A 404 30.49 9.02 -1.48
C VAL A 404 31.79 8.64 -0.81
N THR A 405 32.88 9.30 -1.21
CA THR A 405 34.19 9.15 -0.58
C THR A 405 34.35 10.21 0.51
N ASN A 406 35.02 9.85 1.60
CA ASN A 406 35.22 10.67 2.79
C ASN A 406 33.92 11.24 3.40
N TRP A 407 32.84 10.44 3.41
CA TRP A 407 31.52 10.88 3.87
C TRP A 407 31.51 11.43 5.32
N GLN A 408 32.46 11.01 6.15
CA GLN A 408 32.62 11.52 7.53
C GLN A 408 32.91 13.02 7.60
N SER A 409 33.56 13.59 6.57
CA SER A 409 33.92 15.02 6.50
C SER A 409 32.71 15.93 6.37
N ALA A 410 31.64 15.44 5.74
CA ALA A 410 30.41 16.20 5.51
C ALA A 410 29.70 16.56 6.83
N SER A 411 29.90 15.75 7.88
CA SER A 411 29.31 15.98 9.21
C SER A 411 29.95 17.13 10.01
N ARG A 412 31.03 17.74 9.51
CA ARG A 412 31.78 18.81 10.21
C ARG A 412 31.52 20.22 9.69
N ALA A 413 30.61 20.41 8.72
CA ALA A 413 30.39 21.68 8.04
C ALA A 413 29.01 22.33 8.30
N GLN A 414 28.30 21.95 9.36
CA GLN A 414 27.11 22.67 9.84
C GLN A 414 27.29 23.14 11.27
#